data_AF-A0A9D2NA64-F1
#
_entry.id   AF-A0A9D2NA64-F1
#
_cell.length_a   1.000
_cell.length_b   1.000
_cell.length_c   1.000
_cell.angle_alpha   90.00
_cell.angle_beta   90.00
_cell.angle_gamma   90.00
#
_symmetry.space_group_name_H-M   'P 1'
#
loop_
_entity.id
_entity.type
_entity.pdbx_description
1 polymer ?
#
loop_
_entity_poly.entity_id
_entity_poly.type
_entity_poly.pdbx_seq_one_letter_code
_entity_poly.pdbx_strand_id
1 'polypeptide(L)'
;MIMNKFREWLSNFMYGRYGMDPLGNFSLWTAIILMIIGLITGSSLIYFVSLLLLIWCYFRVFSRNHAKRLAENDKYMEIKDRITGVFRGGSGTRRDKNYAYFRCPHCRQKVRVPRGKGTIEIRCPKCNTKFIKRT
;
A
#
# COMPACT_ATOMS: atom_id res chain seq x y z
N MET A 1 -28.06 -22.20 -13.61
CA MET A 1 -28.03 -22.97 -12.35
C MET A 1 -26.67 -23.63 -12.07
N ILE A 2 -26.02 -24.28 -13.06
CA ILE A 2 -24.68 -24.91 -12.93
C ILE A 2 -23.58 -23.91 -12.48
N MET A 3 -23.61 -22.69 -13.02
CA MET A 3 -22.61 -21.66 -12.72
C MET A 3 -22.62 -21.18 -11.26
N ASN A 4 -23.76 -21.26 -10.57
CA ASN A 4 -23.88 -20.84 -9.18
C ASN A 4 -23.28 -21.89 -8.23
N LYS A 5 -23.55 -23.18 -8.49
CA LYS A 5 -22.96 -24.29 -7.73
C LYS A 5 -21.43 -24.33 -7.83
N PHE A 6 -20.88 -24.07 -9.02
CA PHE A 6 -19.43 -24.02 -9.21
C PHE A 6 -18.78 -22.86 -8.45
N ARG A 7 -19.41 -21.67 -8.47
CA ARG A 7 -18.92 -20.50 -7.72
C ARG A 7 -18.98 -20.72 -6.22
N GLU A 8 -20.04 -21.33 -5.69
CA GLU A 8 -20.15 -21.69 -4.27
C GLU A 8 -19.10 -22.71 -3.86
N TRP A 9 -18.86 -23.73 -4.69
CA TRP A 9 -17.80 -24.70 -4.48
C TRP A 9 -16.41 -24.05 -4.46
N LEU A 10 -16.12 -23.17 -5.43
CA LEU A 10 -14.88 -22.39 -5.47
C LEU A 10 -14.74 -21.46 -4.25
N SER A 11 -15.82 -20.81 -3.83
CA SER A 11 -15.83 -19.93 -2.66
C SER A 11 -15.53 -20.70 -1.39
N ASN A 12 -16.18 -21.84 -1.18
CA ASN A 12 -15.92 -22.74 -0.06
C ASN A 12 -14.51 -23.33 -0.10
N PHE A 13 -13.98 -23.60 -1.30
CA PHE A 13 -12.59 -24.02 -1.46
C PHE A 13 -11.62 -22.87 -1.15
N MET A 14 -11.91 -21.63 -1.53
CA MET A 14 -11.05 -20.48 -1.19
C MET A 14 -11.20 -20.03 0.27
N TYR A 15 -12.25 -20.48 0.97
CA TYR A 15 -12.50 -20.16 2.36
C TYR A 15 -11.31 -20.56 3.26
N GLY A 16 -10.79 -19.60 4.02
CA GLY A 16 -9.65 -19.79 4.91
C GLY A 16 -8.26 -19.78 4.24
N ARG A 17 -8.15 -19.56 2.93
CA ARG A 17 -6.87 -19.34 2.23
C ARG A 17 -6.56 -17.85 2.09
N TYR A 18 -5.28 -17.51 1.93
CA TYR A 18 -4.82 -16.12 1.89
C TYR A 18 -5.37 -15.33 0.70
N GLY A 19 -5.40 -15.93 -0.48
CA GLY A 19 -5.87 -15.25 -1.70
C GLY A 19 -4.79 -14.41 -2.38
N MET A 20 -5.22 -13.47 -3.22
CA MET A 20 -4.35 -12.61 -4.02
C MET A 20 -4.08 -11.27 -3.34
N ASP A 21 -2.81 -10.93 -3.19
CA ASP A 21 -2.30 -9.73 -2.52
C ASP A 21 -1.42 -8.88 -3.45
N PRO A 22 -1.04 -7.65 -3.07
CA PRO A 22 -0.21 -6.78 -3.91
C PRO A 22 1.13 -7.40 -4.35
N LEU A 23 1.81 -8.14 -3.47
CA LEU A 23 3.03 -8.86 -3.83
C LEU A 23 2.73 -10.04 -4.77
N GLY A 24 1.62 -10.76 -4.56
CA GLY A 24 1.19 -11.87 -5.41
C GLY A 24 0.80 -11.44 -6.82
N ASN A 25 0.12 -10.29 -6.94
CA ASN A 25 -0.17 -9.67 -8.23
C ASN A 25 1.12 -9.29 -8.97
N PHE A 26 2.09 -8.70 -8.26
CA PHE A 26 3.38 -8.34 -8.85
C PHE A 26 4.10 -9.60 -9.39
N SER A 27 4.23 -10.64 -8.57
CA SER A 27 4.88 -11.88 -8.99
C SER A 27 4.14 -12.57 -10.15
N LEU A 28 2.80 -12.53 -10.17
CA LEU A 28 2.01 -13.08 -11.27
C LEU A 28 2.30 -12.35 -12.59
N TRP A 29 2.26 -11.02 -12.59
CA TRP A 29 2.59 -10.23 -13.78
C TRP A 29 4.03 -10.44 -14.24
N THR A 30 4.98 -10.49 -13.30
CA THR A 30 6.37 -10.82 -13.61
C THR A 30 6.51 -12.20 -14.27
N ALA A 31 5.80 -13.22 -13.77
CA ALA A 31 5.82 -14.56 -14.36
C ALA A 31 5.29 -14.56 -15.80
N ILE A 32 4.15 -13.89 -16.03
CA ILE A 32 3.53 -13.80 -17.36
C ILE A 32 4.47 -13.10 -18.35
N ILE A 33 5.08 -11.98 -17.95
CA ILE A 33 6.01 -11.23 -18.81
C ILE A 33 7.24 -12.10 -19.13
N LEU A 34 7.84 -12.75 -18.13
CA LEU A 34 8.98 -13.65 -18.36
C LEU A 34 8.62 -14.83 -19.25
N MET A 35 7.41 -15.38 -19.12
CA MET A 35 6.94 -16.48 -19.96
C MET A 35 6.83 -16.04 -21.42
N ILE A 36 6.26 -14.86 -21.69
CA ILE A 36 6.16 -14.30 -23.04
C ILE A 36 7.55 -14.05 -23.63
N ILE A 37 8.47 -13.47 -22.85
CA ILE A 37 9.86 -13.24 -23.29
C ILE A 37 10.55 -14.58 -23.59
N GLY A 38 10.39 -15.59 -22.73
CA GLY A 38 10.96 -16.92 -22.93
C GLY A 38 10.47 -17.58 -24.21
N LEU A 39 9.18 -17.40 -24.56
CA LEU A 39 8.60 -17.88 -25.82
C LEU A 39 9.18 -17.15 -27.03
N ILE A 40 9.32 -15.82 -26.98
CA ILE A 40 9.85 -15.02 -28.10
C ILE A 40 11.35 -15.28 -28.33
N THR A 41 12.13 -15.35 -27.25
CA THR A 41 13.58 -15.59 -27.32
C THR A 41 13.92 -17.05 -27.60
N GLY A 42 12.96 -17.98 -27.47
CA GLY A 42 13.18 -19.42 -27.62
C GLY A 42 14.07 -20.04 -26.54
N SER A 43 14.36 -19.30 -25.46
CA SER A 43 15.25 -19.74 -24.40
C SER A 43 14.47 -20.58 -23.38
N SER A 44 14.72 -21.90 -23.37
CA SER A 44 14.09 -22.83 -22.44
C SER A 44 14.33 -22.47 -20.96
N LEU A 45 15.49 -21.90 -20.62
CA LEU A 45 15.81 -21.50 -19.24
C LEU A 45 14.83 -20.45 -18.69
N ILE A 46 14.60 -19.37 -19.43
CA ILE A 46 13.69 -18.29 -19.04
C ILE A 46 12.26 -18.83 -18.90
N TYR A 47 11.86 -19.71 -19.82
CA TYR A 47 10.57 -20.38 -19.76
C TYR A 47 10.41 -21.22 -18.48
N PHE A 48 11.39 -22.08 -18.15
CA PHE A 48 11.36 -22.88 -16.92
C PHE A 48 11.36 -22.00 -15.65
N VAL A 49 12.15 -20.93 -15.62
CA VAL A 49 12.14 -19.97 -14.51
C VAL A 49 10.76 -19.33 -14.35
N SER A 50 10.14 -18.91 -15.45
CA SER A 50 8.79 -18.33 -15.42
C SER A 50 7.74 -19.31 -14.90
N LEU A 51 7.85 -20.59 -15.29
CA LEU A 51 6.96 -21.66 -14.84
C LEU A 51 7.13 -21.93 -13.33
N LEU A 52 8.37 -22.00 -12.84
CA LEU A 52 8.65 -22.14 -11.40
C LEU A 52 8.10 -20.97 -10.59
N LEU A 53 8.21 -19.74 -11.12
CA LEU A 53 7.66 -18.55 -10.47
C LEU A 53 6.12 -18.60 -10.41
N LEU A 54 5.48 -19.10 -11.47
CA LEU A 54 4.03 -19.34 -11.51
C LEU A 54 3.59 -20.37 -10.47
N ILE A 55 4.29 -21.51 -10.38
CA ILE A 55 4.04 -22.55 -9.37
C ILE A 55 4.16 -21.97 -7.96
N TRP A 56 5.18 -21.14 -7.72
CA TRP A 56 5.37 -20.46 -6.46
C TRP A 56 4.23 -19.47 -6.14
N CYS A 57 3.72 -18.73 -7.13
CA CYS A 57 2.54 -17.86 -6.97
C CYS A 57 1.32 -18.67 -6.53
N TYR A 58 1.05 -19.80 -7.19
CA TYR A 58 -0.04 -20.69 -6.80
C TYR A 58 0.11 -21.19 -5.36
N PHE A 59 1.30 -21.67 -4.99
CA PHE A 59 1.57 -22.11 -3.62
C PHE A 59 1.31 -21.00 -2.59
N ARG A 60 1.65 -19.75 -2.91
CA ARG A 60 1.42 -18.59 -2.03
C ARG A 60 -0.07 -18.29 -1.86
N VAL A 61 -0.85 -18.28 -2.95
CA VAL A 61 -2.30 -18.03 -2.93
C VAL A 61 -3.03 -19.11 -2.12
N PHE A 62 -2.61 -20.37 -2.26
CA PHE A 62 -3.20 -21.50 -1.54
C PHE A 62 -2.67 -21.68 -0.11
N SER A 63 -1.72 -20.84 0.34
CA SER A 63 -1.16 -20.91 1.69
C SER A 63 -2.22 -20.56 2.75
N ARG A 64 -2.29 -21.37 3.81
CA ARG A 64 -3.19 -21.13 4.96
C ARG A 64 -2.58 -20.26 6.05
N ASN A 65 -1.27 -19.97 5.99
CA ASN A 65 -0.58 -19.20 7.03
C ASN A 65 -0.69 -17.69 6.76
N HIS A 66 -1.81 -17.10 7.16
CA HIS A 66 -2.11 -15.68 6.95
C HIS A 66 -1.08 -14.75 7.60
N ALA A 67 -0.66 -15.04 8.83
CA ALA A 67 0.26 -14.17 9.58
C ALA A 67 1.61 -14.00 8.88
N LYS A 68 2.18 -15.11 8.38
CA LYS A 68 3.45 -15.05 7.65
C LYS A 68 3.31 -14.31 6.32
N ARG A 69 2.22 -14.54 5.57
CA ARG A 69 1.98 -13.88 4.27
C ARG A 69 1.71 -12.40 4.39
N LEU A 70 1.00 -12.00 5.44
CA LEU A 70 0.80 -10.59 5.76
C LEU A 70 2.14 -9.90 6.06
N ALA A 71 2.98 -10.49 6.91
CA ALA A 71 4.31 -9.95 7.20
C ALA A 71 5.22 -9.84 5.96
N GLU A 72 5.15 -10.81 5.04
CA GLU A 72 5.84 -10.74 3.73
C GLU A 72 5.31 -9.56 2.88
N ASN A 73 3.99 -9.40 2.80
CA ASN A 73 3.37 -8.33 2.01
C ASN A 73 3.60 -6.95 2.63
N ASP A 74 3.60 -6.82 3.95
CA ASP A 74 3.87 -5.56 4.65
C ASP A 74 5.30 -5.06 4.38
N LYS A 75 6.28 -5.97 4.41
CA LYS A 75 7.67 -5.66 4.00
C LYS A 75 7.75 -5.21 2.54
N TYR A 76 7.02 -5.89 1.65
CA TYR A 76 6.95 -5.47 0.25
C TYR A 76 6.35 -4.07 0.09
N MET A 77 5.27 -3.76 0.80
CA MET A 77 4.65 -2.44 0.77
C MET A 77 5.56 -1.36 1.34
N GLU A 78 6.31 -1.64 2.42
CA GLU A 78 7.29 -0.69 2.95
C GLU A 78 8.39 -0.37 1.93
N ILE A 79 8.93 -1.40 1.27
CA ILE A 79 9.96 -1.24 0.22
C ILE A 79 9.38 -0.45 -0.96
N LYS A 80 8.18 -0.83 -1.41
CA LYS A 80 7.47 -0.15 -2.50
C LYS A 80 7.20 1.31 -2.17
N ASP A 81 6.76 1.61 -0.96
CA ASP A 81 6.49 2.97 -0.49
C ASP A 81 7.78 3.77 -0.33
N ARG A 82 8.90 3.15 0.07
CA ARG A 82 10.21 3.80 0.10
C ARG A 82 10.66 4.17 -1.31
N ILE A 83 10.62 3.22 -2.25
CA ILE A 83 11.01 3.44 -3.64
C ILE A 83 10.11 4.51 -4.26
N THR A 84 8.80 4.31 -4.24
CA THR A 84 7.84 5.27 -4.82
C THR A 84 7.81 6.60 -4.09
N GLY A 85 8.11 6.64 -2.78
CA GLY A 85 8.21 7.85 -1.97
C GLY A 85 9.40 8.73 -2.31
N VAL A 86 10.53 8.12 -2.71
CA VAL A 86 11.69 8.83 -3.27
C VAL A 86 11.30 9.47 -4.62
N PHE A 87 10.67 8.70 -5.51
CA PHE A 87 10.18 9.22 -6.80
C PHE A 87 9.06 10.26 -6.66
N ARG A 88 8.27 10.21 -5.58
CA ARG A 88 7.21 11.18 -5.27
C ARG A 88 7.70 12.44 -4.54
N GLY A 89 9.00 12.54 -4.25
CA GLY A 89 9.60 13.70 -3.60
C GLY A 89 8.91 14.02 -2.27
N GLY A 90 9.09 13.16 -1.26
CA GLY A 90 8.74 13.50 0.12
C GLY A 90 7.27 13.88 0.35
N SER A 91 6.33 13.21 -0.32
CA SER A 91 4.91 13.56 -0.25
C SER A 91 4.21 13.24 1.08
N GLY A 92 4.94 12.89 2.14
CA GLY A 92 4.40 12.85 3.50
C GLY A 92 3.80 14.18 3.94
N THR A 93 4.25 15.29 3.35
CA THR A 93 3.75 16.65 3.60
C THR A 93 2.47 16.99 2.81
N ARG A 94 2.05 16.15 1.83
CA ARG A 94 0.91 16.49 0.94
C ARG A 94 -0.47 16.26 1.55
N ARG A 95 -0.60 15.54 2.67
CA ARG A 95 -1.91 15.35 3.34
C ARG A 95 -2.39 16.60 4.10
N ASP A 96 -1.49 17.50 4.47
CA ASP A 96 -1.81 18.74 5.20
C ASP A 96 -1.70 19.99 4.33
N LYS A 97 -2.08 19.92 3.05
CA LYS A 97 -2.19 21.14 2.22
C LYS A 97 -3.22 22.12 2.77
N ASN A 98 -4.28 21.60 3.40
CA ASN A 98 -5.39 22.42 3.91
C ASN A 98 -5.11 23.01 5.29
N TYR A 99 -4.07 22.57 6.00
CA TYR A 99 -3.85 22.93 7.40
C TYR A 99 -2.41 23.39 7.67
N ALA A 100 -2.26 24.45 8.46
CA ALA A 100 -1.01 24.91 9.04
C ALA A 100 -0.96 24.51 10.52
N TYR A 101 0.26 24.31 11.02
CA TYR A 101 0.51 23.97 12.41
C TYR A 101 1.28 25.09 13.09
N PHE A 102 0.70 25.66 14.13
CA PHE A 102 1.35 26.68 14.95
C PHE A 102 1.62 26.14 16.36
N ARG A 103 2.71 26.61 16.98
CA ARG A 103 2.97 26.32 18.40
C ARG A 103 2.41 27.47 19.24
N CYS A 104 1.65 27.12 20.28
CA CYS A 104 1.20 28.10 21.25
C CYS A 104 2.42 28.73 21.98
N PRO A 105 2.48 30.06 22.15
CA PRO A 105 3.59 30.72 22.84
C PRO A 105 3.66 30.38 24.33
N HIS A 106 2.53 30.08 24.97
CA HIS A 106 2.46 29.81 26.41
C HIS A 106 2.73 28.35 26.77
N CYS A 107 2.01 27.41 26.14
CA CYS A 107 2.09 25.98 26.50
C CYS A 107 2.81 25.09 25.47
N ARG A 108 3.32 25.67 24.38
CA ARG A 108 4.00 24.99 23.26
C ARG A 108 3.19 23.89 22.54
N GLN A 109 1.90 23.73 22.86
CA GLN A 109 0.99 22.81 22.18
C GLN A 109 0.91 23.14 20.69
N LYS A 110 0.98 22.12 19.83
CA LYS A 110 0.74 22.25 18.39
C LYS A 110 -0.77 22.41 18.15
N VAL A 111 -1.16 23.51 17.51
CA VAL A 111 -2.55 23.83 17.13
C VAL A 111 -2.66 23.73 15.62
N ARG A 112 -3.67 22.97 15.17
CA ARG A 112 -4.01 22.79 13.75
C ARG A 112 -4.98 23.90 13.32
N VAL A 113 -4.69 24.55 12.20
CA VAL A 113 -5.44 25.72 11.73
C VAL A 113 -5.58 25.67 10.20
N PRO A 114 -6.74 25.99 9.60
CA PRO A 114 -6.90 25.95 8.14
C PRO A 114 -6.05 27.02 7.44
N ARG A 115 -5.41 26.67 6.31
CA ARG A 115 -4.60 27.60 5.50
C ARG A 115 -5.47 28.52 4.64
N GLY A 116 -4.92 29.67 4.24
CA GLY A 116 -5.55 30.58 3.26
C GLY A 116 -6.62 31.52 3.83
N LYS A 117 -6.68 31.70 5.16
CA LYS A 117 -7.62 32.63 5.81
C LYS A 117 -6.99 33.99 6.14
N GLY A 118 -5.71 34.19 5.81
CA GLY A 118 -5.00 35.45 6.09
C GLY A 118 -4.64 35.57 7.57
N THR A 119 -4.86 36.75 8.14
CA THR A 119 -4.58 37.01 9.57
C THR A 119 -5.74 36.51 10.41
N ILE A 120 -5.46 35.57 11.31
CA ILE A 120 -6.46 34.92 12.16
C ILE A 120 -6.04 34.94 13.62
N GLU A 121 -7.04 35.05 14.50
CA GLU A 121 -6.86 34.87 15.94
C GLU A 121 -6.98 33.38 16.28
N ILE A 122 -5.89 32.79 16.76
CA ILE A 122 -5.83 31.38 17.15
C ILE A 122 -6.00 31.29 18.66
N ARG A 123 -7.00 30.54 19.11
CA ARG A 123 -7.19 30.20 20.52
C ARG A 123 -6.58 28.82 20.81
N CYS A 124 -5.67 28.75 21.79
CA CYS A 124 -5.10 27.48 22.18
C CYS A 124 -6.11 26.63 22.99
N PRO A 125 -6.34 25.35 22.64
CA PRO A 125 -7.29 24.50 23.37
C PRO A 125 -6.83 24.11 24.78
N LYS A 126 -5.52 24.19 25.07
CA LYS A 126 -4.94 23.78 26.35
C LYS A 126 -4.87 24.91 27.39
N CYS A 127 -4.51 26.12 26.96
CA CYS A 127 -4.27 27.25 27.87
C CYS A 127 -5.16 28.47 27.57
N ASN A 128 -6.07 28.38 26.60
CA ASN A 128 -6.97 29.47 26.18
C ASN A 128 -6.30 30.78 25.75
N THR A 129 -4.97 30.85 25.73
CA THR A 129 -4.24 32.01 25.22
C THR A 129 -4.58 32.24 23.75
N LYS A 130 -4.93 33.49 23.43
CA LYS A 130 -5.21 33.96 22.08
C LYS A 130 -3.96 34.60 21.48
N PHE A 131 -3.67 34.31 20.21
CA PHE A 131 -2.55 34.91 19.52
C PHE A 131 -2.86 35.06 18.03
N ILE A 132 -2.34 36.14 17.43
CA ILE A 132 -2.60 36.47 16.02
C ILE A 132 -1.44 35.95 15.17
N LYS A 133 -1.77 35.16 14.15
CA LYS A 133 -0.79 34.69 13.14
C LYS A 133 -1.42 34.73 11.76
N ARG A 134 -0.57 34.86 10.74
CA ARG A 134 -0.96 34.73 9.34
C ARG A 134 -0.85 33.27 8.93
N THR A 135 -1.91 32.74 8.32
CA THR A 135 -1.98 31.39 7.76
C THR A 135 -1.51 31.29 6.33
#